data_AF-A0A562JCX3-F1
#
_entry.id   AF-A0A562JCX3-F1
#
_cell.length_a   1.000
_cell.length_b   1.000
_cell.length_c   1.000
_cell.angle_alpha   90.00
_cell.angle_beta   90.00
_cell.angle_gamma   90.00
#
_symmetry.space_group_name_H-M   'P 1'
#
loop_
_entity.id
_entity.type
_entity.pdbx_description
1 polymer ?
#
loop_
_entity_poly.entity_id
_entity_poly.type
_entity_poly.pdbx_seq_one_letter_code
_entity_poly.pdbx_strand_id
1 'polypeptide(L)'
;MRKNKVEPNVFVISEDEGLVYIHLSGKHGIGKVSVVDLSDFNKYKLDKYKWCCTKDNYAYTVIGGKVVYLHRMVMEVFDSSIMIDHKDGSEGEKSLVNRRENLRECTNMENQLNSKIRIDNKIGYKNVSENGGKYRCLIRVNKNKESFGTRYDKPEMAALAYNIAIKELTDVYQLNEIPEGSLSQEEIDYVHSVVDKRLKKINSKYAISVNPDFNKWTDKVKKGIHTT
;
A
#
# COMPACT_ATOMS: atom_id res chain seq x y z
N MET A 1 30.72 -24.26 -17.73
CA MET A 1 29.24 -24.17 -17.73
C MET A 1 28.81 -23.00 -18.61
N ARG A 2 28.10 -23.27 -19.71
CA ARG A 2 27.50 -22.20 -20.54
C ARG A 2 26.44 -21.51 -19.68
N LYS A 3 26.66 -20.25 -19.30
CA LYS A 3 25.59 -19.41 -18.78
C LYS A 3 24.59 -19.29 -19.94
N ASN A 4 23.44 -19.97 -19.86
CA ASN A 4 22.36 -19.76 -20.80
C ASN A 4 22.11 -18.25 -20.85
N LYS A 5 22.31 -17.66 -22.02
CA LYS A 5 22.13 -16.23 -22.25
C LYS A 5 20.63 -15.99 -22.13
N VAL A 6 20.19 -15.65 -20.93
CA VAL A 6 18.76 -15.48 -20.66
C VAL A 6 18.29 -14.30 -21.48
N GLU A 7 17.22 -14.48 -22.23
CA GLU A 7 16.72 -13.48 -23.18
C GLU A 7 16.49 -12.12 -22.48
N PRO A 8 16.83 -11.01 -23.14
CA PRO A 8 16.57 -9.68 -22.59
C PRO A 8 15.07 -9.45 -22.45
N ASN A 9 14.68 -8.53 -21.57
CA ASN A 9 13.29 -8.10 -21.51
C ASN A 9 12.90 -7.35 -22.79
N VAL A 10 11.61 -7.43 -23.13
CA VAL A 10 11.01 -6.55 -24.15
C VAL A 10 10.56 -5.27 -23.43
N PHE A 11 10.89 -4.13 -24.03
CA PHE A 11 10.51 -2.80 -23.56
C PHE A 11 9.65 -2.13 -24.61
N VAL A 12 8.47 -1.65 -24.22
CA VAL A 12 7.61 -0.81 -25.07
C VAL A 12 7.66 0.60 -24.51
N ILE A 13 8.09 1.56 -25.32
CA ILE A 13 8.27 2.96 -24.93
C ILE A 13 7.12 3.75 -25.54
N SER A 14 6.37 4.47 -24.70
CA SER A 14 5.40 5.48 -25.12
C SER A 14 5.97 6.86 -24.76
N GLU A 15 6.46 7.58 -25.76
CA GLU A 15 7.04 8.91 -25.57
C GLU A 15 5.97 9.96 -25.26
N ASP A 16 4.78 9.78 -25.81
CA ASP A 16 3.60 10.61 -25.62
C ASP A 16 3.04 10.56 -24.19
N GLU A 17 2.98 9.36 -23.59
CA GLU A 17 2.62 9.20 -22.17
C GLU A 17 3.82 9.43 -21.24
N GLY A 18 5.04 9.42 -21.78
CA GLY A 18 6.27 9.46 -21.00
C GLY A 18 6.49 8.21 -20.15
N LEU A 19 6.05 7.03 -20.63
CA LEU A 19 6.07 5.77 -19.90
C LEU A 19 6.86 4.68 -20.63
N VAL A 20 7.36 3.72 -19.85
CA VAL A 20 7.96 2.49 -20.35
C VAL A 20 7.30 1.28 -19.72
N TYR A 21 6.90 0.35 -20.58
CA TYR A 21 6.28 -0.92 -20.24
C TYR A 21 7.33 -2.02 -20.38
N ILE A 22 7.71 -2.61 -19.24
CA ILE A 22 8.74 -3.64 -19.13
C ILE A 22 8.07 -5.01 -19.05
N HIS A 23 8.20 -5.83 -20.09
CA HIS A 23 7.72 -7.22 -20.05
C HIS A 23 8.62 -8.05 -19.15
N LEU A 24 8.07 -8.58 -18.07
CA LEU A 24 8.85 -9.25 -17.03
C LEU A 24 9.20 -10.68 -17.42
N SER A 25 10.36 -11.12 -16.96
CA SER A 25 10.87 -12.47 -17.18
C SER A 25 10.63 -13.41 -15.99
N GLY A 26 10.86 -14.70 -16.24
CA GLY A 26 10.89 -15.74 -15.20
C GLY A 26 9.53 -16.33 -14.90
N LYS A 27 9.49 -17.38 -14.06
CA LYS A 27 8.29 -18.19 -13.79
C LYS A 27 7.05 -17.36 -13.42
N HIS A 28 7.23 -16.29 -12.64
CA HIS A 28 6.12 -15.45 -12.19
C HIS A 28 5.93 -14.17 -13.01
N GLY A 29 6.83 -13.89 -13.96
CA GLY A 29 6.82 -12.68 -14.79
C GLY A 29 6.23 -12.87 -16.18
N ILE A 30 6.17 -14.10 -16.68
CA ILE A 30 5.56 -14.40 -17.99
C ILE A 30 4.14 -13.82 -18.04
N GLY A 31 3.87 -13.01 -19.07
CA GLY A 31 2.59 -12.33 -19.27
C GLY A 31 2.37 -11.07 -18.43
N LYS A 32 3.31 -10.70 -17.55
CA LYS A 32 3.20 -9.50 -16.71
C LYS A 32 4.08 -8.37 -17.21
N VAL A 33 3.58 -7.16 -17.01
CA VAL A 33 4.24 -5.92 -17.41
C VAL A 33 4.39 -5.03 -16.19
N SER A 34 5.58 -4.45 -16.02
CA SER A 34 5.81 -3.39 -15.06
C SER A 34 5.84 -2.06 -15.79
N VAL A 35 5.25 -1.02 -15.20
CA VAL A 35 5.23 0.33 -15.76
C VAL A 35 6.18 1.22 -14.97
N VAL A 36 6.93 2.09 -15.64
CA VAL A 36 7.83 3.08 -15.04
C VAL A 36 7.83 4.35 -15.88
N ASP A 37 8.15 5.50 -15.29
CA ASP A 37 8.32 6.74 -16.03
C ASP A 37 9.56 6.66 -16.95
N LEU A 38 9.45 7.17 -18.17
CA LEU A 38 10.53 7.17 -19.17
C LEU A 38 11.78 7.92 -18.69
N SER A 39 11.60 8.98 -17.89
CA SER A 39 12.70 9.71 -17.27
C SER A 39 13.52 8.83 -16.32
N ASP A 40 12.86 8.06 -15.47
CA ASP A 40 13.51 7.12 -14.54
C ASP A 40 14.11 5.92 -15.28
N PHE A 41 13.44 5.42 -16.33
CA PHE A 41 13.99 4.40 -17.22
C PHE A 41 15.35 4.79 -17.80
N ASN A 42 15.43 6.00 -18.34
CA ASN A 42 16.65 6.55 -18.93
C ASN A 42 17.71 6.87 -17.87
N LYS A 43 17.32 7.50 -16.74
CA LYS A 43 18.22 7.88 -15.65
C LYS A 43 19.00 6.68 -15.12
N TYR A 44 18.31 5.57 -14.84
CA TYR A 44 18.92 4.37 -14.25
C TYR A 44 19.36 3.31 -15.27
N LYS A 45 19.18 3.58 -16.58
CA LYS A 45 19.54 2.67 -17.68
C LYS A 45 18.94 1.27 -17.46
N LEU A 46 17.62 1.24 -17.23
CA LEU A 46 16.91 0.03 -16.79
C LEU A 46 16.96 -1.10 -17.83
N ASP A 47 17.22 -0.76 -19.11
CA ASP A 47 17.45 -1.67 -20.24
C ASP A 47 18.69 -2.57 -20.08
N LYS A 48 19.65 -2.18 -19.24
CA LYS A 48 20.87 -2.97 -18.97
C LYS A 48 20.62 -4.19 -18.09
N TYR A 49 19.46 -4.27 -17.47
CA TYR A 49 19.15 -5.27 -16.48
C TYR A 49 18.07 -6.23 -16.96
N LYS A 50 18.12 -7.44 -16.42
CA LYS A 50 17.05 -8.41 -16.61
C LYS A 50 16.06 -8.34 -15.46
N TRP A 51 14.88 -7.81 -15.74
CA TRP A 51 13.77 -7.69 -14.82
C TRP A 51 12.94 -8.97 -14.78
N CYS A 52 12.79 -9.51 -13.58
CA CYS A 52 11.95 -10.65 -13.25
C CYS A 52 10.81 -10.21 -12.32
N CYS A 53 9.84 -11.09 -12.11
CA CYS A 53 8.74 -10.85 -11.19
C CYS A 53 8.81 -11.84 -10.01
N THR A 54 8.54 -11.39 -8.80
CA THR A 54 8.34 -12.27 -7.64
C THR A 54 6.96 -12.92 -7.68
N LYS A 55 6.73 -13.93 -6.82
CA LYS A 55 5.39 -14.51 -6.62
C LYS A 55 4.36 -13.47 -6.11
N ASP A 56 4.84 -12.44 -5.42
CA ASP A 56 4.05 -11.38 -4.80
C ASP A 56 3.95 -10.14 -5.71
N ASN A 57 4.25 -10.28 -7.01
CA ASN A 57 4.13 -9.24 -8.04
C ASN A 57 5.04 -8.01 -7.83
N TYR A 58 6.28 -8.22 -7.40
CA TYR A 58 7.29 -7.16 -7.42
C TYR A 58 8.28 -7.38 -8.55
N ALA A 59 8.52 -6.34 -9.34
CA ALA A 59 9.59 -6.31 -10.33
C ALA A 59 10.95 -6.19 -9.64
N TYR A 60 11.89 -7.07 -10.00
CA TYR A 60 13.23 -7.09 -9.43
C TYR A 60 14.28 -7.49 -10.45
N THR A 61 15.53 -7.11 -10.18
CA THR A 61 16.72 -7.55 -10.88
C THR A 61 17.77 -8.05 -9.88
N VAL A 62 18.86 -8.63 -10.37
CA VAL A 62 20.01 -9.05 -9.54
C VAL A 62 21.26 -8.30 -10.01
N ILE A 63 21.83 -7.48 -9.12
CA ILE A 63 23.05 -6.69 -9.39
C ILE A 63 24.11 -7.12 -8.37
N GLY A 64 25.27 -7.58 -8.86
CA GLY A 64 26.36 -8.05 -7.98
C GLY A 64 25.95 -9.19 -7.04
N GLY A 65 25.00 -10.03 -7.46
CA GLY A 65 24.46 -11.14 -6.64
C GLY A 65 23.39 -10.74 -5.63
N LYS A 66 23.00 -9.45 -5.55
CA LYS A 66 21.96 -8.95 -4.63
C LYS A 66 20.68 -8.64 -5.40
N VAL A 67 19.53 -8.98 -4.80
CA VAL A 67 18.21 -8.62 -5.33
C VAL A 67 18.00 -7.12 -5.16
N VAL A 68 17.61 -6.45 -6.23
CA VAL A 68 17.25 -5.03 -6.25
C VAL A 68 15.86 -4.88 -6.85
N TYR A 69 14.93 -4.29 -6.10
CA TYR A 69 13.56 -4.07 -6.56
C TYR A 69 13.44 -2.79 -7.38
N LEU A 70 12.56 -2.80 -8.38
CA LEU A 70 12.36 -1.67 -9.28
C LEU A 70 11.87 -0.42 -8.53
N HIS A 71 10.83 -0.55 -7.69
CA HIS A 71 10.34 0.57 -6.88
C HIS A 71 11.42 1.22 -6.01
N ARG A 72 12.37 0.43 -5.47
CA ARG A 72 13.49 0.96 -4.69
C ARG A 72 14.51 1.69 -5.53
N MET A 73 14.80 1.16 -6.72
CA MET A 73 15.71 1.81 -7.67
C MET A 73 15.14 3.15 -8.15
N VAL A 74 13.84 3.18 -8.49
CA VAL A 74 13.13 4.40 -8.84
C VAL A 74 13.21 5.40 -7.69
N MET A 75 12.92 5.00 -6.45
CA MET A 75 12.96 5.93 -5.31
C MET A 75 14.37 6.28 -4.81
N GLU A 76 15.44 5.67 -5.33
CA GLU A 76 16.82 5.80 -4.82
C GLU A 76 16.98 5.40 -3.35
N VAL A 77 16.11 4.49 -2.86
CA VAL A 77 16.10 4.03 -1.47
C VAL A 77 16.60 2.59 -1.37
N PHE A 78 17.90 2.48 -1.06
CA PHE A 78 18.58 1.19 -0.91
C PHE A 78 18.71 0.72 0.54
N ASP A 79 18.45 1.60 1.52
CA ASP A 79 18.32 1.18 2.91
C ASP A 79 17.05 0.32 3.07
N SER A 80 17.27 -0.95 3.40
CA SER A 80 16.20 -1.92 3.66
C SER A 80 15.33 -1.56 4.88
N SER A 81 15.81 -0.69 5.77
CA SER A 81 15.05 -0.22 6.94
C SER A 81 13.92 0.75 6.56
N ILE A 82 14.07 1.44 5.42
CA ILE A 82 13.06 2.34 4.86
C ILE A 82 12.13 1.52 3.97
N MET A 83 10.83 1.59 4.23
CA MET A 83 9.81 0.90 3.44
C MET A 83 9.34 1.80 2.29
N ILE A 84 9.19 1.20 1.11
CA ILE A 84 8.61 1.84 -0.08
C ILE A 84 7.33 1.10 -0.42
N ASP A 85 6.25 1.86 -0.65
CA ASP A 85 4.91 1.35 -0.91
C ASP A 85 4.28 2.07 -2.12
N HIS A 86 3.32 1.40 -2.75
CA HIS A 86 2.54 1.87 -3.90
C HIS A 86 1.26 2.54 -3.40
N LYS A 87 1.04 3.82 -3.68
CA LYS A 87 -0.08 4.61 -3.17
C LYS A 87 -1.45 4.03 -3.54
N ASP A 88 -1.57 3.47 -4.74
CA ASP A 88 -2.81 2.86 -5.25
C ASP A 88 -3.06 1.41 -4.76
N GLY A 89 -2.07 0.82 -4.08
CA GLY A 89 -2.14 -0.48 -3.44
C GLY A 89 -0.98 -1.42 -3.84
N SER A 90 -0.57 -2.26 -2.90
CA SER A 90 0.55 -3.21 -3.08
C SER A 90 0.10 -4.63 -3.44
N GLU A 91 -0.93 -4.77 -4.29
CA GLU A 91 -1.49 -6.08 -4.67
C GLU A 91 -1.64 -6.25 -6.18
N GLY A 92 -1.55 -7.50 -6.65
CA GLY A 92 -1.87 -7.82 -8.04
C GLY A 92 -0.98 -7.07 -9.03
N GLU A 93 -1.58 -6.41 -10.01
CA GLU A 93 -0.90 -5.61 -11.02
C GLU A 93 -0.52 -4.22 -10.51
N LYS A 94 -1.15 -3.72 -9.44
CA LYS A 94 -0.86 -2.39 -8.86
C LYS A 94 0.57 -2.29 -8.33
N SER A 95 1.09 -3.38 -7.75
CA SER A 95 2.49 -3.47 -7.30
C SER A 95 3.52 -3.49 -8.46
N LEU A 96 3.05 -3.57 -9.71
CA LEU A 96 3.88 -3.45 -10.92
C LEU A 96 3.86 -2.04 -11.52
N VAL A 97 3.08 -1.11 -10.97
CA VAL A 97 3.06 0.31 -11.37
C VAL A 97 4.14 1.07 -10.61
N ASN A 98 5.38 0.99 -11.08
CA ASN A 98 6.58 1.56 -10.45
C ASN A 98 6.85 3.00 -10.92
N ARG A 99 5.81 3.79 -11.15
CA ARG A 99 5.91 5.23 -11.46
C ARG A 99 6.22 6.01 -10.20
N ARG A 100 7.13 6.98 -10.28
CA ARG A 100 7.59 7.74 -9.10
C ARG A 100 6.45 8.41 -8.35
N GLU A 101 5.46 8.95 -9.06
CA GLU A 101 4.29 9.57 -8.45
C GLU A 101 3.42 8.58 -7.67
N ASN A 102 3.43 7.30 -8.03
CA ASN A 102 2.70 6.23 -7.36
C ASN A 102 3.50 5.62 -6.20
N LEU A 103 4.78 5.92 -6.05
CA LEU A 103 5.61 5.40 -4.98
C LEU A 103 5.71 6.38 -3.81
N ARG A 104 5.89 5.85 -2.61
CA ARG A 104 6.16 6.65 -1.41
C ARG A 104 7.04 5.91 -0.41
N GLU A 105 7.81 6.66 0.35
CA GLU A 105 8.32 6.17 1.63
C GLU A 105 7.19 6.06 2.63
N CYS A 106 7.21 5.01 3.45
CA CYS A 106 6.15 4.78 4.42
C CYS A 106 6.66 4.15 5.71
N THR A 107 5.86 4.27 6.76
CA THR A 107 6.05 3.47 7.97
C THR A 107 5.47 2.07 7.79
N ASN A 108 5.93 1.10 8.58
CA ASN A 108 5.34 -0.25 8.62
C ASN A 108 3.82 -0.23 8.86
N MET A 109 3.35 0.76 9.62
CA MET A 109 1.92 0.90 9.94
C MET A 109 1.12 1.38 8.74
N GLU A 110 1.60 2.39 8.01
CA GLU A 110 0.95 2.84 6.78
C GLU A 110 0.96 1.75 5.71
N ASN A 111 2.08 1.04 5.55
CA ASN A 111 2.16 -0.09 4.62
C ASN A 111 1.12 -1.17 4.96
N GLN A 112 0.88 -1.45 6.24
CA GLN A 112 -0.17 -2.39 6.67
C GLN A 112 -1.60 -1.86 6.41
N LEU A 113 -1.81 -0.55 6.49
CA LEU A 113 -3.11 0.05 6.17
C LEU A 113 -3.41 0.01 4.67
N ASN A 114 -2.38 -0.04 3.84
CA ASN A 114 -2.49 -0.13 2.38
C ASN A 114 -2.37 -1.56 1.82
N SER A 115 -2.02 -2.54 2.66
CA SER A 115 -1.83 -3.93 2.21
C SER A 115 -3.15 -4.68 2.02
N LYS A 116 -3.15 -5.71 1.17
CA LYS A 116 -4.31 -6.59 0.99
C LYS A 116 -4.78 -7.25 2.29
N ILE A 117 -6.05 -7.68 2.28
CA ILE A 117 -6.58 -8.56 3.32
C ILE A 117 -5.74 -9.85 3.36
N ARG A 118 -5.36 -10.29 4.56
CA ARG A 118 -4.61 -11.52 4.72
C ARG A 118 -5.48 -12.73 4.33
N ILE A 119 -4.86 -13.72 3.70
CA ILE A 119 -5.55 -14.95 3.25
C ILE A 119 -6.17 -15.76 4.39
N ASP A 120 -5.67 -15.60 5.61
CA ASP A 120 -6.17 -16.26 6.83
C ASP A 120 -7.24 -15.43 7.58
N ASN A 121 -7.66 -14.28 7.02
CA ASN A 121 -8.75 -13.49 7.57
C ASN A 121 -10.09 -14.19 7.31
N LYS A 122 -10.69 -14.73 8.38
CA LYS A 122 -11.96 -15.46 8.33
C LYS A 122 -13.19 -14.58 8.10
N ILE A 123 -13.10 -13.28 8.39
CA ILE A 123 -14.22 -12.34 8.28
C ILE A 123 -14.29 -11.74 6.87
N GLY A 124 -13.16 -11.67 6.16
CA GLY A 124 -13.10 -11.11 4.82
C GLY A 124 -13.04 -9.57 4.77
N TYR A 125 -12.84 -8.89 5.91
CA TYR A 125 -12.71 -7.43 5.98
C TYR A 125 -11.48 -6.99 6.78
N LYS A 126 -10.79 -5.95 6.30
CA LYS A 126 -9.68 -5.28 7.00
C LYS A 126 -10.15 -4.64 8.29
N ASN A 127 -9.34 -4.78 9.34
CA ASN A 127 -9.55 -4.16 10.65
C ASN A 127 -10.88 -4.53 11.33
N VAL A 128 -11.54 -5.60 10.87
CA VAL A 128 -12.71 -6.18 11.50
C VAL A 128 -12.30 -7.42 12.29
N SER A 129 -12.85 -7.55 13.50
CA SER A 129 -12.72 -8.77 14.31
C SER A 129 -14.05 -9.09 15.00
N GLU A 130 -14.27 -10.36 15.29
CA GLU A 130 -15.40 -10.81 16.09
C GLU A 130 -15.00 -10.84 17.59
N ASN A 131 -15.94 -10.47 18.45
CA ASN A 131 -15.78 -10.50 19.90
C ASN A 131 -17.13 -10.77 20.57
N GLY A 132 -17.32 -11.99 21.07
CA GLY A 132 -18.55 -12.39 21.77
C GLY A 132 -19.80 -12.37 20.89
N GLY A 133 -19.70 -12.86 19.65
CA GLY A 133 -20.82 -12.89 18.70
C GLY A 133 -21.22 -11.53 18.12
N LYS A 134 -20.36 -10.51 18.28
CA LYS A 134 -20.50 -9.19 17.68
C LYS A 134 -19.23 -8.80 16.93
N TYR A 135 -19.36 -7.89 15.99
CA TYR A 135 -18.25 -7.39 15.20
C TYR A 135 -17.77 -6.04 15.72
N ARG A 136 -16.46 -5.82 15.62
CA ARG A 136 -15.80 -4.57 16.02
C ARG A 136 -14.80 -4.11 14.98
N CYS A 137 -14.70 -2.80 14.82
CA CYS A 137 -13.65 -2.16 14.03
C CYS A 137 -12.54 -1.67 14.98
N LEU A 138 -11.29 -2.02 14.67
CA LEU A 138 -10.11 -1.62 15.43
C LEU A 138 -9.06 -1.03 14.48
N ILE A 139 -8.75 0.26 14.62
CA ILE A 139 -7.73 0.95 13.84
C ILE A 139 -6.63 1.42 14.79
N ARG A 140 -5.37 1.22 14.41
CA ARG A 140 -4.27 1.79 15.19
C ARG A 140 -4.18 3.29 14.88
N VAL A 141 -4.15 4.14 15.90
CA VAL A 141 -3.96 5.60 15.79
C VAL A 141 -2.93 6.00 16.83
N ASN A 142 -1.85 6.70 16.42
CA ASN A 142 -0.76 7.12 17.32
C ASN A 142 -0.25 5.99 18.24
N LYS A 143 -0.01 4.80 17.66
CA LYS A 143 0.42 3.55 18.32
C LYS A 143 -0.63 2.87 19.21
N ASN A 144 -1.78 3.49 19.50
CA ASN A 144 -2.85 2.90 20.28
C ASN A 144 -3.88 2.20 19.38
N LYS A 145 -4.50 1.11 19.85
CA LYS A 145 -5.64 0.50 19.16
C LYS A 145 -6.91 1.24 19.55
N GLU A 146 -7.48 1.99 18.63
CA GLU A 146 -8.74 2.70 18.79
C GLU A 146 -9.87 1.89 18.18
N SER A 147 -10.98 1.77 18.91
CA SER A 147 -12.18 1.09 18.40
C SER A 147 -13.16 2.09 17.82
N PHE A 148 -13.61 1.80 16.59
CA PHE A 148 -14.64 2.53 15.86
C PHE A 148 -15.92 1.69 15.83
N GLY A 149 -16.41 1.34 17.02
CA GLY A 149 -17.56 0.46 17.24
C GLY A 149 -17.17 -0.95 17.65
N THR A 150 -17.88 -1.49 18.64
CA THR A 150 -17.56 -2.77 19.32
C THR A 150 -18.68 -3.81 19.30
N ARG A 151 -19.90 -3.42 18.90
CA ARG A 151 -21.11 -4.23 19.06
C ARG A 151 -21.96 -4.24 17.79
N TYR A 152 -21.33 -4.37 16.64
CA TYR A 152 -22.05 -4.48 15.38
C TYR A 152 -22.62 -5.89 15.21
N ASP A 153 -23.82 -5.98 14.64
CA ASP A 153 -24.50 -7.26 14.40
C ASP A 153 -24.02 -7.93 13.11
N LYS A 154 -23.53 -7.12 12.17
CA LYS A 154 -23.01 -7.56 10.87
C LYS A 154 -21.54 -7.19 10.70
N PRO A 155 -20.72 -8.04 10.07
CA PRO A 155 -19.33 -7.69 9.75
C PRO A 155 -19.24 -6.49 8.79
N GLU A 156 -20.22 -6.31 7.90
CA GLU A 156 -20.31 -5.21 6.95
C GLU A 156 -20.42 -3.85 7.64
N MET A 157 -21.12 -3.77 8.79
CA MET A 157 -21.19 -2.54 9.58
C MET A 157 -19.82 -2.15 10.15
N ALA A 158 -19.05 -3.14 10.62
CA ALA A 158 -17.69 -2.91 11.11
C ALA A 158 -16.73 -2.54 9.95
N ALA A 159 -16.93 -3.15 8.78
CA ALA A 159 -16.19 -2.82 7.56
C ALA A 159 -16.49 -1.39 7.08
N LEU A 160 -17.75 -0.96 7.15
CA LEU A 160 -18.18 0.40 6.86
C LEU A 160 -17.58 1.39 7.85
N ALA A 161 -17.57 1.05 9.14
CA ALA A 161 -16.95 1.87 10.17
C ALA A 161 -15.46 2.11 9.88
N TYR A 162 -14.74 1.08 9.40
CA TYR A 162 -13.38 1.24 8.91
C TYR A 162 -13.29 2.19 7.71
N ASN A 163 -14.12 1.98 6.67
CA ASN A 163 -14.10 2.79 5.45
C ASN A 163 -14.36 4.27 5.71
N ILE A 164 -15.23 4.61 6.67
CA ILE A 164 -15.52 5.99 7.06
C ILE A 164 -14.35 6.55 7.88
N ALA A 165 -13.95 5.84 8.94
CA ALA A 165 -12.95 6.35 9.86
C ALA A 165 -11.57 6.54 9.21
N ILE A 166 -11.15 5.62 8.34
CA ILE A 166 -9.78 5.65 7.80
C ILE A 166 -9.53 6.87 6.89
N LYS A 167 -10.56 7.33 6.16
CA LYS A 167 -10.52 8.51 5.28
C LYS A 167 -10.22 9.80 6.05
N GLU A 168 -10.68 9.88 7.30
CA GLU A 168 -10.45 11.02 8.18
C GLU A 168 -9.09 10.95 8.91
N LEU A 169 -8.46 9.77 8.92
CA LEU A 169 -7.23 9.52 9.69
C LEU A 169 -5.98 9.58 8.82
N THR A 170 -6.06 9.19 7.55
CA THR A 170 -4.92 9.16 6.62
C THR A 170 -5.43 9.17 5.18
N ASP A 171 -4.58 9.60 4.26
CA ASP A 171 -4.75 9.54 2.81
C ASP A 171 -4.29 8.20 2.20
N VAL A 172 -3.65 7.32 3.00
CA VAL A 172 -3.15 6.03 2.52
C VAL A 172 -3.85 4.87 3.20
N TYR A 173 -4.70 4.20 2.43
CA TYR A 173 -5.52 3.09 2.90
C TYR A 173 -6.06 2.27 1.74
N GLN A 174 -6.45 1.03 2.05
CA GLN A 174 -7.27 0.20 1.16
C GLN A 174 -8.64 0.00 1.80
N LEU A 175 -9.71 0.38 1.10
CA LEU A 175 -11.08 0.23 1.58
C LEU A 175 -11.57 -1.22 1.48
N ASN A 176 -12.49 -1.59 2.36
CA ASN A 176 -13.24 -2.83 2.25
C ASN A 176 -14.34 -2.68 1.19
N GLU A 177 -14.52 -3.70 0.36
CA GLU A 177 -15.66 -3.81 -0.55
C GLU A 177 -16.89 -4.31 0.23
N ILE A 178 -17.94 -3.50 0.30
CA ILE A 178 -19.16 -3.82 1.05
C ILE A 178 -20.25 -4.14 0.02
N PRO A 179 -20.84 -5.35 0.03
CA PRO A 179 -21.86 -5.72 -0.94
C PRO A 179 -23.04 -4.76 -0.93
N GLU A 180 -23.50 -4.35 -2.11
CA GLU A 180 -24.66 -3.47 -2.23
C GLU A 180 -25.92 -4.14 -1.63
N GLY A 181 -26.72 -3.37 -0.88
CA GLY A 181 -27.91 -3.88 -0.20
C GLY A 181 -27.65 -4.73 1.05
N SER A 182 -26.38 -4.95 1.45
CA SER A 182 -26.06 -5.69 2.69
C SER A 182 -26.44 -4.96 3.98
N LEU A 183 -26.54 -3.63 3.93
CA LEU A 183 -26.88 -2.76 5.05
C LEU A 183 -28.14 -1.94 4.75
N SER A 184 -29.00 -1.78 5.74
CA SER A 184 -30.12 -0.83 5.69
C SER A 184 -29.63 0.61 5.90
N GLN A 185 -30.44 1.60 5.50
CA GLN A 185 -30.11 3.00 5.75
C GLN A 185 -29.95 3.30 7.25
N GLU A 186 -30.79 2.70 8.10
CA GLU A 186 -30.70 2.84 9.55
C GLU A 186 -29.38 2.28 10.11
N GLU A 187 -28.91 1.14 9.58
CA GLU A 187 -27.61 0.55 9.96
C GLU A 187 -26.45 1.46 9.53
N ILE A 188 -26.52 2.03 8.33
CA ILE A 188 -25.52 2.97 7.80
C ILE A 188 -25.47 4.22 8.68
N ASP A 189 -26.61 4.85 8.94
CA ASP A 189 -26.72 6.07 9.75
C ASP A 189 -26.22 5.82 11.18
N TYR A 190 -26.54 4.66 11.74
CA TYR A 190 -26.02 4.24 13.04
C TYR A 190 -24.49 4.15 13.04
N VAL A 191 -23.89 3.50 12.04
CA VAL A 191 -22.43 3.38 11.90
C VAL A 191 -21.78 4.76 11.81
N HIS A 192 -22.29 5.65 10.95
CA HIS A 192 -21.82 7.03 10.85
C HIS A 192 -21.84 7.74 12.20
N SER A 193 -22.97 7.66 12.92
CA SER A 193 -23.11 8.31 14.23
C SER A 193 -22.09 7.81 15.27
N VAL A 194 -21.74 6.52 15.23
CA VAL A 194 -20.75 5.90 16.13
C VAL A 194 -19.34 6.37 15.78
N VAL A 195 -19.00 6.37 14.48
CA VAL A 195 -17.68 6.79 13.98
C VAL A 195 -17.44 8.27 14.28
N ASP A 196 -18.40 9.14 13.98
CA ASP A 196 -18.26 10.59 14.19
C ASP A 196 -18.06 10.95 15.67
N LYS A 197 -18.85 10.33 16.55
CA LYS A 197 -18.68 10.49 18.02
C LYS A 197 -17.29 10.04 18.45
N ARG A 198 -16.77 8.97 17.87
CA ARG A 198 -15.43 8.46 18.20
C ARG A 198 -14.32 9.37 17.69
N LEU A 199 -14.39 9.83 16.45
CA LEU A 199 -13.43 10.76 15.84
C LEU A 199 -13.34 12.06 16.66
N LYS A 200 -14.47 12.65 17.03
CA LYS A 200 -14.49 13.85 17.90
C LYS A 200 -13.75 13.62 19.23
N LYS A 201 -13.94 12.46 19.86
CA LYS A 201 -13.27 12.09 21.11
C LYS A 201 -11.77 11.84 20.93
N ILE A 202 -11.36 11.25 19.80
CA ILE A 202 -9.96 11.03 19.46
C ILE A 202 -9.28 12.38 19.20
N ASN A 203 -9.91 13.25 18.40
CA ASN A 203 -9.37 14.57 18.07
C ASN A 203 -9.21 15.44 19.32
N SER A 204 -10.17 15.41 20.26
CA SER A 204 -10.03 16.12 21.53
C SER A 204 -8.95 15.51 22.43
N LYS A 205 -8.76 14.19 22.42
CA LYS A 205 -7.76 13.48 23.23
C LYS A 205 -6.33 13.71 22.74
N TYR A 206 -6.12 13.73 21.43
CA TYR A 206 -4.78 13.77 20.84
C TYR A 206 -4.46 15.10 20.14
N ALA A 207 -5.32 16.13 20.26
CA ALA A 207 -5.23 17.38 19.51
C ALA A 207 -4.93 17.13 18.03
N ILE A 208 -5.65 16.17 17.43
CA ILE A 208 -5.48 15.83 16.01
C ILE A 208 -6.11 16.96 15.20
N SER A 209 -5.35 18.02 14.93
CA SER A 209 -5.41 18.61 13.60
C SER A 209 -5.08 17.48 12.63
N VAL A 210 -5.70 17.44 11.43
CA VAL A 210 -5.27 16.52 10.35
C VAL A 210 -3.75 16.58 10.32
N ASN A 211 -3.10 15.53 10.83
CA ASN A 211 -1.83 15.74 11.51
C ASN A 211 -0.75 15.99 10.45
N PRO A 212 -0.17 17.21 10.33
CA PRO A 212 0.98 17.39 9.47
C PRO A 212 2.13 16.47 9.92
N ASP A 213 2.13 16.07 11.20
CA ASP A 213 3.07 15.15 11.80
C ASP A 213 2.71 13.66 11.67
N PHE A 214 1.65 13.27 10.96
CA PHE A 214 1.62 11.89 10.43
C PHE A 214 2.85 11.70 9.50
N ASN A 215 3.36 12.79 8.93
CA ASN A 215 4.65 12.91 8.24
C ASN A 215 5.88 13.18 9.16
N LYS A 216 5.78 13.22 10.51
CA LYS A 216 6.98 13.48 11.35
C LYS A 216 8.02 12.37 11.27
N TRP A 217 7.61 11.15 10.92
CA TRP A 217 8.55 10.06 10.63
C TRP A 217 9.19 10.20 9.25
N THR A 218 8.43 10.62 8.22
CA THR A 218 9.01 10.98 6.92
C THR A 218 9.98 12.16 7.03
N ASP A 219 9.75 13.12 7.93
CA ASP A 219 10.67 14.26 8.11
C ASP A 219 11.92 13.89 8.92
N LYS A 220 11.85 12.88 9.79
CA LYS A 220 13.02 12.32 10.48
C LYS A 220 13.90 11.49 9.52
N VAL A 221 13.27 10.75 8.59
CA VAL A 221 13.96 10.07 7.50
C VAL A 221 14.59 11.09 6.55
N LYS A 222 13.85 12.12 6.13
CA LYS A 222 14.38 13.24 5.29
C LYS A 222 15.53 14.01 5.95
N LYS A 223 15.48 14.27 7.27
CA LYS A 223 16.56 14.98 8.01
C LYS A 223 17.83 14.14 8.20
N GLY A 224 17.76 12.81 8.05
CA GLY A 224 18.93 11.92 8.13
C GLY A 224 19.72 11.79 6.82
N ILE A 225 19.20 12.31 5.69
CA ILE A 225 19.75 12.08 4.34
C ILE A 225 20.66 13.24 3.86
N HIS A 226 20.77 14.35 4.61
CA HIS A 226 21.68 15.46 4.29
C HIS A 226 22.97 15.51 5.12
N THR A 227 23.30 14.45 5.85
CA THR A 227 24.59 14.32 6.54
C THR A 227 25.20 12.96 6.25
N THR A 228 25.71 12.78 5.03
CA THR A 228 27.01 12.16 4.72
C THR A 228 27.29 12.26 3.23
#